data_AF-A0A8H8MKD7-F1
#
_entry.id   AF-A0A8H8MKD7-F1
#
_cell.length_a   1.000
_cell.length_b   1.000
_cell.length_c   1.000
_cell.angle_alpha   90.00
_cell.angle_beta   90.00
_cell.angle_gamma   90.00
#
_symmetry.space_group_name_H-M   'P 1'
#
loop_
_entity.id
_entity.type
_entity.pdbx_description
1 polymer ?
#
loop_
_entity_poly.entity_id
_entity_poly.type
_entity_poly.pdbx_seq_one_letter_code
_entity_poly.pdbx_strand_id
1 'polypeptide(L)'
;MNLPKHYRRKTSKRANVLIGYLPVPKLDCVPDKEERRRARRNLFHQCLGSLLKPLAEACENGVEMECHDGGVRRMYPVLTAYVANFPEQCKFACTKTTHCPTCVVKPGKQGDLQNTDYRTSNAIMDAMREEAEKGSAKFRRLGLFQAEPFWEKHIYTDIGCLLTPDLLHQLHKGVLKDHLTKWAAHIVGSAIIDERHKTMPEYHGMRHFKNGVLSVSQWTGRELKEMAKVLLPVIADAEHEVVQAARSILDFVYLAHSSSLTDHEIEAMDKALHTFH
;
A
#
# COMPACT_ATOMS: atom_id res chain seq x y z
N MET A 1 -0.78 -12.49 -1.54
CA MET A 1 -0.60 -13.68 -2.42
C MET A 1 -0.04 -14.82 -1.60
N ASN A 2 -0.89 -15.81 -1.31
CA ASN A 2 -0.58 -16.94 -0.42
C ASN A 2 0.15 -18.07 -1.15
N LEU A 3 1.15 -17.73 -1.95
CA LEU A 3 2.03 -18.69 -2.62
C LEU A 3 3.41 -18.67 -1.96
N PRO A 4 4.05 -19.83 -1.72
CA PRO A 4 5.43 -19.87 -1.23
C PRO A 4 6.39 -19.06 -2.12
N LYS A 5 7.37 -18.36 -1.51
CA LYS A 5 8.32 -17.48 -2.21
C LYS A 5 9.02 -18.16 -3.39
N HIS A 6 9.35 -19.45 -3.24
CA HIS A 6 10.03 -20.24 -4.27
C HIS A 6 9.13 -20.62 -5.46
N TYR A 7 7.81 -20.43 -5.36
CA TYR A 7 6.86 -20.57 -6.47
C TYR A 7 6.56 -19.24 -7.14
N ARG A 8 6.42 -18.14 -6.38
CA ARG A 8 6.02 -16.81 -6.91
C ARG A 8 6.83 -16.33 -8.11
N ARG A 9 8.13 -16.62 -8.14
CA ARG A 9 9.05 -16.13 -9.18
C ARG A 9 9.43 -17.18 -10.24
N LYS A 10 8.89 -18.40 -10.14
CA LYS A 10 9.17 -19.46 -11.12
C LYS A 10 8.12 -19.41 -12.23
N THR A 11 8.51 -18.94 -13.41
CA THR A 11 7.68 -18.96 -14.63
C THR A 11 7.14 -20.36 -14.92
N SER A 12 7.94 -21.41 -14.68
CA SER A 12 7.54 -22.82 -14.83
C SER A 12 6.39 -23.26 -13.92
N LYS A 13 6.09 -22.49 -12.87
CA LYS A 13 5.03 -22.81 -11.89
C LYS A 13 3.77 -21.97 -12.11
N ARG A 14 3.77 -21.07 -13.11
CA ARG A 14 2.63 -20.25 -13.54
C ARG A 14 1.89 -19.52 -12.39
N ALA A 15 2.58 -19.27 -11.29
CA ALA A 15 2.07 -18.53 -10.13
C ALA A 15 1.79 -17.06 -10.44
N ASN A 16 2.51 -16.51 -11.43
CA ASN A 16 2.31 -15.20 -12.00
C ASN A 16 2.47 -15.32 -13.52
N VAL A 17 1.64 -14.60 -14.27
CA VAL A 17 1.73 -14.51 -15.73
C VAL A 17 1.89 -13.03 -16.08
N LEU A 18 2.91 -12.72 -16.88
CA LEU A 18 3.06 -11.38 -17.43
C LEU A 18 1.98 -11.20 -18.50
N ILE A 19 1.05 -10.28 -18.26
CA ILE A 19 -0.04 -9.99 -19.18
C ILE A 19 0.30 -8.83 -20.14
N GLY A 20 1.17 -7.90 -19.75
CA GLY A 20 1.60 -6.79 -20.60
C GLY A 20 2.55 -5.82 -19.90
N TYR A 21 3.17 -4.96 -20.71
CA TYR A 21 3.99 -3.84 -20.24
C TYR A 21 3.23 -2.53 -20.39
N LEU A 22 3.28 -1.68 -19.37
CA LEU A 22 2.70 -0.34 -19.44
C LEU A 22 3.73 0.67 -19.94
N PRO A 23 3.38 1.56 -20.88
CA PRO A 23 4.29 2.58 -21.36
C PRO A 23 4.54 3.64 -20.27
N VAL A 24 5.77 4.17 -20.23
CA VAL A 24 6.16 5.27 -19.34
C VAL A 24 6.62 6.46 -20.20
N PRO A 25 5.72 7.09 -20.96
CA PRO A 25 6.14 8.15 -21.86
C PRO A 25 6.44 9.43 -21.09
N LYS A 26 7.45 10.16 -21.54
CA LYS A 26 7.74 11.51 -21.05
C LYS A 26 6.69 12.53 -21.53
N LEU A 27 6.15 12.31 -22.75
CA LEU A 27 5.22 13.20 -23.45
C LEU A 27 5.76 14.64 -23.55
N ASP A 28 7.05 14.80 -23.85
CA ASP A 28 7.71 16.11 -23.97
C ASP A 28 7.17 16.95 -25.14
N CYS A 29 6.43 16.33 -26.06
CA CYS A 29 5.67 16.99 -27.12
C CYS A 29 4.46 17.78 -26.61
N VAL A 30 4.02 17.59 -25.36
CA VAL A 30 2.94 18.36 -24.72
C VAL A 30 3.58 19.48 -23.89
N PRO A 31 3.55 20.75 -24.35
CA PRO A 31 4.27 21.84 -23.67
C PRO A 31 3.65 22.17 -22.30
N ASP A 32 2.32 22.14 -22.21
CA ASP A 32 1.63 22.43 -20.95
C ASP A 32 1.83 21.32 -19.92
N LYS A 33 2.28 21.69 -18.72
CA LYS A 33 2.66 20.74 -17.67
C LYS A 33 1.46 20.00 -17.11
N GLU A 34 0.31 20.66 -16.97
CA GLU A 34 -0.90 20.07 -16.39
C GLU A 34 -1.59 19.13 -17.38
N GLU A 35 -1.70 19.55 -18.64
CA GLU A 35 -2.16 18.74 -19.75
C GLU A 35 -1.28 17.49 -19.92
N ARG A 36 0.04 17.64 -19.90
CA ARG A 36 0.97 16.51 -19.97
C ARG A 36 0.79 15.53 -18.81
N ARG A 37 0.50 16.04 -17.60
CA ARG A 37 0.20 15.18 -16.43
C ARG A 37 -1.14 14.48 -16.61
N ARG A 38 -2.16 15.16 -17.13
CA ARG A 38 -3.47 14.58 -17.46
C ARG A 38 -3.34 13.48 -18.52
N ALA A 39 -2.65 13.75 -19.63
CA ALA A 39 -2.40 12.80 -20.70
C ALA A 39 -1.71 11.52 -20.20
N ARG A 40 -0.67 11.65 -19.35
CA ARG A 40 -0.02 10.45 -18.74
C ARG A 40 -0.96 9.63 -17.86
N ARG A 41 -1.87 10.27 -17.13
CA ARG A 41 -2.86 9.57 -16.29
C ARG A 41 -3.90 8.88 -17.14
N ASN A 42 -4.43 9.55 -18.17
CA ASN A 42 -5.40 8.95 -19.09
C ASN A 42 -4.78 7.79 -19.85
N LEU A 43 -3.55 7.93 -20.35
CA LEU A 43 -2.86 6.84 -21.03
C LEU A 43 -2.67 5.63 -20.12
N PHE A 44 -2.29 5.83 -18.85
CA PHE A 44 -2.18 4.74 -17.88
C PHE A 44 -3.50 3.95 -17.76
N HIS A 45 -4.62 4.66 -17.60
CA HIS A 45 -5.94 4.02 -17.52
C HIS A 45 -6.39 3.40 -18.84
N GLN A 46 -6.15 4.03 -19.98
CA GLN A 46 -6.48 3.47 -21.30
C GLN A 46 -5.69 2.20 -21.59
N CYS A 47 -4.40 2.16 -21.23
CA CYS A 47 -3.58 0.96 -21.35
C CYS A 47 -4.10 -0.18 -20.44
N LEU A 48 -4.39 0.11 -19.17
CA LEU A 48 -4.96 -0.89 -18.26
C LEU A 48 -6.34 -1.36 -18.73
N GLY A 49 -7.20 -0.46 -19.19
CA GLY A 49 -8.52 -0.78 -19.72
C GLY A 49 -8.45 -1.65 -20.95
N SER A 50 -7.51 -1.39 -21.86
CA SER A 50 -7.29 -2.24 -23.04
C SER A 50 -6.76 -3.62 -22.64
N LEU A 51 -5.82 -3.66 -21.69
CA LEU A 51 -5.20 -4.90 -21.22
C LEU A 51 -6.17 -5.81 -20.46
N LEU A 52 -7.05 -5.20 -19.65
CA LEU A 52 -7.99 -5.91 -18.77
C LEU A 52 -9.41 -6.00 -19.37
N LYS A 53 -9.63 -5.50 -20.59
CA LYS A 53 -10.93 -5.63 -21.28
C LYS A 53 -11.45 -7.08 -21.34
N PRO A 54 -10.65 -8.09 -21.71
CA PRO A 54 -11.13 -9.48 -21.72
C PRO A 54 -11.55 -9.97 -20.33
N LEU A 55 -10.89 -9.48 -19.27
CA LEU A 55 -11.26 -9.81 -17.89
C LEU A 55 -12.59 -9.18 -17.51
N ALA A 56 -12.83 -7.92 -17.87
CA ALA A 56 -14.12 -7.26 -17.64
C ALA A 56 -15.26 -7.99 -18.36
N GLU A 57 -15.06 -8.37 -19.63
CA GLU A 57 -16.04 -9.12 -20.43
C GLU A 57 -16.32 -10.51 -19.85
N ALA A 58 -15.28 -11.23 -19.41
CA ALA A 58 -15.42 -12.53 -18.75
C ALA A 58 -16.09 -12.41 -17.37
N CYS A 59 -15.85 -11.32 -16.65
CA CYS A 59 -16.46 -11.03 -15.36
C CYS A 59 -17.98 -10.83 -15.48
N GLU A 60 -18.46 -10.24 -16.58
CA GLU A 60 -19.87 -9.97 -16.84
C GLU A 60 -20.59 -11.19 -17.45
N ASN A 61 -20.00 -11.81 -18.48
CA ASN A 61 -20.66 -12.86 -19.26
C ASN A 61 -20.34 -14.28 -18.79
N GLY A 62 -19.26 -14.43 -18.02
CA GLY A 62 -18.72 -15.72 -17.62
C GLY A 62 -18.01 -16.44 -18.77
N VAL A 63 -16.99 -17.21 -18.43
CA VAL A 63 -16.19 -18.02 -19.37
C VAL A 63 -16.21 -19.48 -18.93
N GLU A 64 -16.28 -20.41 -19.88
CA GLU A 64 -16.15 -21.84 -19.59
C GLU A 64 -14.70 -22.17 -19.26
N MET A 65 -14.49 -22.76 -18.08
CA MET A 65 -13.17 -23.16 -17.61
C MET A 65 -13.20 -24.61 -17.16
N GLU A 66 -12.22 -25.38 -17.63
CA GLU A 66 -11.95 -26.73 -17.13
C GLU A 66 -11.38 -26.63 -15.72
N CYS A 67 -12.04 -27.31 -14.80
CA CYS A 67 -11.64 -27.38 -13.40
C CYS A 67 -10.70 -28.55 -13.16
N HIS A 68 -10.03 -28.57 -12.01
CA HIS A 68 -9.10 -29.63 -11.65
C HIS A 68 -9.74 -31.03 -11.58
N ASP A 69 -11.05 -31.10 -11.36
CA ASP A 69 -11.82 -32.35 -11.33
C ASP A 69 -12.27 -32.82 -12.74
N GLY A 70 -11.82 -32.16 -13.81
CA GLY A 70 -12.20 -32.46 -15.20
C GLY A 70 -13.58 -31.93 -15.61
N GLY A 71 -14.30 -31.28 -14.69
CA GLY A 71 -15.58 -30.65 -14.99
C GLY A 71 -15.41 -29.29 -15.67
N VAL A 72 -16.28 -28.96 -16.63
CA VAL A 72 -16.36 -27.62 -17.23
C VAL A 72 -17.39 -26.79 -16.46
N ARG A 73 -16.98 -25.62 -15.97
CA ARG A 73 -17.85 -24.69 -15.23
C ARG A 73 -17.80 -23.30 -15.84
N ARG A 74 -18.94 -22.60 -15.84
CA ARG A 74 -19.02 -21.16 -16.13
C ARG A 74 -18.45 -20.40 -14.94
N MET A 75 -17.30 -19.75 -15.13
CA MET A 75 -16.63 -18.95 -14.11
C MET A 75 -16.68 -17.46 -14.45
N TYR A 76 -16.77 -16.62 -13.42
CA TYR A 76 -16.83 -15.16 -13.53
C TYR A 76 -15.60 -14.57 -12.83
N PRO A 77 -14.46 -14.44 -13.52
CA PRO A 77 -13.22 -13.97 -12.91
C PRO A 77 -13.32 -12.49 -12.54
N VAL A 78 -13.10 -12.17 -11.26
CA VAL A 78 -13.18 -10.80 -10.72
C VAL A 78 -11.79 -10.23 -10.46
N LEU A 79 -11.62 -8.93 -10.70
CA LEU A 79 -10.42 -8.20 -10.28
C LEU A 79 -10.51 -7.93 -8.76
N THR A 80 -9.65 -8.57 -7.97
CA THR A 80 -9.78 -8.59 -6.50
C THR A 80 -8.69 -7.84 -5.73
N ALA A 81 -7.50 -7.65 -6.29
CA ALA A 81 -6.44 -6.90 -5.62
C ALA A 81 -5.50 -6.18 -6.60
N TYR A 82 -5.02 -5.01 -6.19
CA TYR A 82 -3.95 -4.28 -6.87
C TYR A 82 -2.82 -3.95 -5.90
N VAL A 83 -1.67 -4.59 -6.10
CA VAL A 83 -0.48 -4.42 -5.26
C VAL A 83 0.45 -3.41 -5.90
N ALA A 84 0.54 -2.23 -5.30
CA ALA A 84 1.36 -1.14 -5.78
C ALA A 84 1.87 -0.27 -4.63
N ASN A 85 2.90 0.52 -4.90
CA ASN A 85 3.35 1.54 -3.93
C ASN A 85 2.35 2.70 -3.87
N PHE A 86 2.45 3.54 -2.84
CA PHE A 86 1.46 4.60 -2.59
C PHE A 86 1.24 5.56 -3.77
N PRO A 87 2.27 6.12 -4.44
CA PRO A 87 2.05 6.98 -5.62
C PRO A 87 1.29 6.29 -6.77
N GLU A 88 1.52 5.00 -6.97
CA GLU A 88 0.84 4.22 -7.98
C GLU A 88 -0.59 3.85 -7.56
N GLN A 89 -0.83 3.53 -6.28
CA GLN A 89 -2.19 3.39 -5.73
C GLN A 89 -3.02 4.66 -5.93
N CYS A 90 -2.43 5.83 -5.68
CA CYS A 90 -3.07 7.13 -5.96
C CYS A 90 -3.42 7.31 -7.44
N LYS A 91 -2.50 6.93 -8.35
CA LYS A 91 -2.75 6.99 -9.79
C LYS A 91 -3.90 6.07 -10.21
N PHE A 92 -3.90 4.85 -9.67
CA PHE A 92 -4.91 3.84 -9.89
C PHE A 92 -6.30 4.30 -9.39
N ALA A 93 -6.38 4.83 -8.17
CA ALA A 93 -7.62 5.31 -7.57
C ALA A 93 -8.03 6.73 -7.99
N CYS A 94 -7.38 7.30 -9.00
CA CYS A 94 -7.65 8.65 -9.48
C CYS A 94 -7.59 9.76 -8.40
N THR A 95 -6.73 9.56 -7.39
CA THR A 95 -6.68 10.38 -6.18
C THR A 95 -5.31 11.08 -6.08
N LYS A 96 -5.27 12.31 -5.57
CA LYS A 96 -4.03 13.05 -5.31
C LYS A 96 -3.24 12.38 -4.18
N THR A 97 -1.91 12.47 -4.24
CA THR A 97 -1.00 11.89 -3.23
C THR A 97 -1.13 12.50 -1.83
N THR A 98 -1.82 13.63 -1.70
CA THR A 98 -2.14 14.26 -0.40
C THR A 98 -3.34 13.65 0.30
N HIS A 99 -4.05 12.72 -0.35
CA HIS A 99 -5.27 12.07 0.14
C HIS A 99 -5.08 10.55 0.19
N CYS A 100 -5.86 9.87 1.02
CA CYS A 100 -5.90 8.41 1.04
C CYS A 100 -6.61 7.90 -0.23
N PRO A 101 -6.02 6.95 -0.99
CA PRO A 101 -6.66 6.34 -2.15
C PRO A 101 -7.71 5.27 -1.78
N THR A 102 -7.74 4.86 -0.50
CA THR A 102 -8.56 3.74 0.00
C THR A 102 -9.83 4.25 0.71
N CYS A 103 -9.72 5.28 1.55
CA CYS A 103 -10.83 5.83 2.34
C CYS A 103 -11.04 7.34 2.13
N VAL A 104 -12.12 7.86 2.70
CA VAL A 104 -12.54 9.28 2.58
C VAL A 104 -11.94 10.21 3.65
N VAL A 105 -10.91 9.75 4.37
CA VAL A 105 -10.22 10.55 5.40
C VAL A 105 -9.76 11.91 4.86
N LYS A 106 -9.93 12.94 5.69
CA LYS A 106 -9.51 14.31 5.35
C LYS A 106 -7.98 14.43 5.34
N PRO A 107 -7.41 15.27 4.47
CA PRO A 107 -5.99 15.62 4.54
C PRO A 107 -5.61 16.17 5.91
N GLY A 108 -4.46 15.76 6.43
CA GLY A 108 -3.97 16.13 7.76
C GLY A 108 -4.54 15.28 8.90
N LYS A 109 -5.46 14.35 8.59
CA LYS A 109 -6.09 13.45 9.58
C LYS A 109 -5.71 11.99 9.39
N GLN A 110 -4.82 11.67 8.45
CA GLN A 110 -4.43 10.28 8.15
C GLN A 110 -3.64 9.59 9.27
N GLY A 111 -3.13 10.35 10.25
CA GLY A 111 -2.44 9.81 11.42
C GLY A 111 -3.33 9.63 12.65
N ASP A 112 -4.60 10.03 12.60
CA ASP A 112 -5.53 9.89 13.72
C ASP A 112 -6.25 8.54 13.62
N LEU A 113 -6.46 7.85 14.75
CA LEU A 113 -7.28 6.65 14.80
C LEU A 113 -8.75 7.04 14.61
N GLN A 114 -9.31 6.69 13.45
CA GLN A 114 -10.69 7.00 13.14
C GLN A 114 -11.27 6.01 12.15
N ASN A 115 -12.56 5.73 12.33
CA ASN A 115 -13.34 4.99 11.35
C ASN A 115 -13.70 5.93 10.21
N THR A 116 -13.25 5.61 9.00
CA THR A 116 -13.58 6.35 7.80
C THR A 116 -14.08 5.39 6.74
N ASP A 117 -15.12 5.81 6.03
CA ASP A 117 -15.69 4.98 4.97
C ASP A 117 -14.68 4.75 3.85
N TYR A 118 -14.72 3.55 3.29
CA TYR A 118 -14.02 3.25 2.06
C TYR A 118 -14.56 4.12 0.93
N ARG A 119 -13.67 4.50 0.01
CA ARG A 119 -14.09 5.12 -1.25
C ARG A 119 -14.85 4.09 -2.06
N THR A 120 -15.94 4.51 -2.69
CA THR A 120 -16.67 3.67 -3.63
C THR A 120 -16.43 4.10 -5.08
N SER A 121 -16.39 3.12 -5.99
CA SER A 121 -16.25 3.36 -7.44
C SER A 121 -17.34 4.33 -7.93
N ASN A 122 -18.59 4.09 -7.53
CA ASN A 122 -19.73 4.95 -7.89
C ASN A 122 -19.58 6.38 -7.36
N ALA A 123 -19.22 6.55 -6.08
CA ALA A 123 -19.08 7.88 -5.50
C ALA A 123 -17.96 8.70 -6.15
N ILE A 124 -16.89 8.03 -6.61
CA ILE A 124 -15.80 8.65 -7.38
C ILE A 124 -16.30 9.06 -8.77
N MET A 125 -16.95 8.15 -9.50
CA MET A 125 -17.46 8.42 -10.85
C MET A 125 -18.49 9.56 -10.85
N ASP A 126 -19.41 9.57 -9.89
CA ASP A 126 -20.39 10.66 -9.75
C ASP A 126 -19.71 12.00 -9.52
N ALA A 127 -18.69 12.05 -8.67
CA ALA A 127 -17.95 13.28 -8.41
C ALA A 127 -17.16 13.76 -9.65
N MET A 128 -16.63 12.84 -10.46
CA MET A 128 -15.92 13.16 -11.70
C MET A 128 -16.87 13.65 -12.80
N ARG A 129 -18.06 13.06 -12.92
CA ARG A 129 -19.11 13.53 -13.84
C ARG A 129 -19.59 14.92 -13.46
N GLU A 130 -19.90 15.13 -12.19
CA GLU A 130 -20.32 16.42 -11.67
C GLU A 130 -19.24 17.51 -11.87
N GLU A 131 -17.96 17.17 -11.66
CA GLU A 131 -16.84 18.09 -11.92
C GLU A 131 -16.77 18.49 -13.40
N ALA A 132 -16.95 17.54 -14.32
CA ALA A 132 -16.88 17.81 -15.75
C ALA A 132 -18.05 18.67 -16.27
N GLU A 133 -19.24 18.51 -15.69
CA GLU A 133 -20.44 19.23 -16.12
C GLU A 133 -20.51 20.66 -15.57
N LYS A 134 -20.28 20.83 -14.27
CA LYS A 134 -20.56 22.09 -13.55
C LYS A 134 -19.58 22.42 -12.43
N GLY A 135 -18.56 21.60 -12.23
CA GLY A 135 -17.68 21.67 -11.06
C GLY A 135 -18.30 21.06 -9.80
N SER A 136 -17.50 20.34 -9.02
CA SER A 136 -17.94 19.56 -7.86
C SER A 136 -17.09 19.85 -6.62
N ALA A 137 -17.75 20.30 -5.54
CA ALA A 137 -17.11 20.41 -4.24
C ALA A 137 -16.70 19.03 -3.69
N LYS A 138 -17.47 17.98 -4.02
CA LYS A 138 -17.16 16.59 -3.66
C LYS A 138 -15.88 16.12 -4.33
N PHE A 139 -15.69 16.41 -5.62
CA PHE A 139 -14.46 16.10 -6.34
C PHE A 139 -13.21 16.72 -5.68
N ARG A 140 -13.30 18.00 -5.33
CA ARG A 140 -12.21 18.72 -4.63
C ARG A 140 -11.95 18.15 -3.24
N ARG A 141 -13.01 17.89 -2.46
CA ARG A 141 -12.94 17.31 -1.10
C ARG A 141 -12.33 15.92 -1.08
N LEU A 142 -12.67 15.08 -2.06
CA LEU A 142 -12.13 13.74 -2.22
C LEU A 142 -10.70 13.76 -2.79
N GLY A 143 -10.17 14.93 -3.15
CA GLY A 143 -8.83 15.07 -3.71
C GLY A 143 -8.66 14.35 -5.04
N LEU A 144 -9.72 14.29 -5.85
CA LEU A 144 -9.67 13.57 -7.12
C LEU A 144 -8.94 14.36 -8.20
N PHE A 145 -8.59 13.68 -9.26
CA PHE A 145 -8.22 14.29 -10.53
C PHE A 145 -9.02 13.69 -11.67
N GLN A 146 -9.24 14.47 -12.73
CA GLN A 146 -9.99 13.97 -13.89
C GLN A 146 -9.17 12.91 -14.63
N ALA A 147 -9.82 11.77 -14.89
CA ALA A 147 -9.35 10.67 -15.71
C ALA A 147 -10.55 9.86 -16.22
N GLU A 148 -10.29 8.94 -17.15
CA GLU A 148 -11.23 7.90 -17.58
C GLU A 148 -10.80 6.59 -16.89
N PRO A 149 -11.35 6.24 -15.71
CA PRO A 149 -10.82 5.16 -14.92
C PRO A 149 -11.17 3.81 -15.54
N PHE A 150 -10.17 2.95 -15.77
CA PHE A 150 -10.42 1.67 -16.44
C PHE A 150 -11.36 0.75 -15.66
N TRP A 151 -11.34 0.89 -14.32
CA TRP A 151 -12.12 0.10 -13.39
C TRP A 151 -13.62 0.42 -13.42
N GLU A 152 -14.06 1.46 -14.14
CA GLU A 152 -15.49 1.73 -14.38
C GLU A 152 -16.20 0.52 -15.01
N LYS A 153 -15.48 -0.27 -15.82
CA LYS A 153 -16.01 -1.46 -16.49
C LYS A 153 -15.98 -2.73 -15.62
N HIS A 154 -15.46 -2.65 -14.40
CA HIS A 154 -15.34 -3.80 -13.50
C HIS A 154 -16.43 -3.73 -12.42
N ILE A 155 -17.63 -4.20 -12.75
CA ILE A 155 -18.87 -4.02 -11.96
C ILE A 155 -18.87 -4.62 -10.55
N TYR A 156 -18.03 -5.63 -10.29
CA TYR A 156 -17.87 -6.27 -8.97
C TYR A 156 -16.64 -5.79 -8.21
N THR A 157 -16.02 -4.70 -8.66
CA THR A 157 -14.79 -4.16 -8.08
C THR A 157 -15.02 -2.78 -7.51
N ASP A 158 -14.72 -2.64 -6.21
CA ASP A 158 -14.66 -1.35 -5.55
C ASP A 158 -13.21 -0.96 -5.21
N ILE A 159 -12.82 0.28 -5.56
CA ILE A 159 -11.46 0.80 -5.42
C ILE A 159 -11.01 0.85 -3.96
N GLY A 160 -11.90 1.19 -3.03
CA GLY A 160 -11.56 1.23 -1.62
C GLY A 160 -11.10 -0.12 -1.08
N CYS A 161 -11.64 -1.22 -1.60
CA CYS A 161 -11.32 -2.58 -1.15
C CYS A 161 -10.24 -3.26 -1.99
N LEU A 162 -10.02 -2.80 -3.23
CA LEU A 162 -9.06 -3.41 -4.16
C LEU A 162 -7.60 -3.08 -3.80
N LEU A 163 -7.37 -1.89 -3.25
CA LEU A 163 -6.02 -1.42 -2.95
C LEU A 163 -5.48 -2.07 -1.68
N THR A 164 -4.41 -2.84 -1.83
CA THR A 164 -3.77 -3.52 -0.69
C THR A 164 -2.63 -2.68 -0.11
N PRO A 165 -2.47 -2.59 1.22
CA PRO A 165 -1.32 -1.94 1.82
C PRO A 165 0.02 -2.57 1.41
N ASP A 166 1.03 -1.74 1.18
CA ASP A 166 2.40 -2.14 0.89
C ASP A 166 3.22 -2.23 2.18
N LEU A 167 3.44 -3.46 2.67
CA LEU A 167 4.21 -3.70 3.89
C LEU A 167 5.62 -3.08 3.85
N LEU A 168 6.27 -3.04 2.69
CA LEU A 168 7.63 -2.54 2.60
C LEU A 168 7.65 -1.00 2.60
N HIS A 169 6.93 -0.37 1.68
CA HIS A 169 7.02 1.08 1.52
C HIS A 169 6.17 1.84 2.55
N GLN A 170 5.03 1.30 2.96
CA GLN A 170 4.15 1.97 3.92
C GLN A 170 4.52 1.60 5.36
N LEU A 171 4.54 0.32 5.73
CA LEU A 171 4.84 -0.07 7.12
C LEU A 171 6.33 0.07 7.47
N HIS A 172 7.22 -0.66 6.78
CA HIS A 172 8.64 -0.66 7.15
C HIS A 172 9.32 0.68 6.90
N LYS A 173 9.16 1.24 5.71
CA LYS A 173 9.80 2.51 5.36
C LYS A 173 9.06 3.70 5.96
N GLY A 174 7.74 3.75 5.82
CA GLY A 174 6.92 4.85 6.32
C GLY A 174 6.79 4.83 7.85
N VAL A 175 6.07 3.85 8.39
CA VAL A 175 5.71 3.80 9.82
C VAL A 175 6.92 3.52 10.71
N LEU A 176 7.73 2.50 10.42
CA LEU A 176 8.85 2.18 11.30
C LEU A 176 10.00 3.17 11.13
N LYS A 177 10.59 3.25 9.93
CA LYS A 177 11.80 4.07 9.72
C LYS A 177 11.51 5.56 9.71
N ASP A 178 10.56 6.03 8.89
CA ASP A 178 10.35 7.46 8.69
C ASP A 178 9.51 8.13 9.77
N HIS A 179 8.78 7.36 10.59
CA HIS A 179 8.00 7.85 11.73
C HIS A 179 8.55 7.36 13.07
N LEU A 180 8.39 6.08 13.42
CA LEU A 180 8.67 5.56 14.77
C LEU A 180 10.14 5.73 15.19
N THR A 181 11.10 5.38 14.33
CA THR A 181 12.53 5.54 14.64
C THR A 181 12.93 7.01 14.79
N LYS A 182 12.35 7.91 13.97
CA LYS A 182 12.61 9.35 14.09
C LYS A 182 11.98 9.95 15.34
N TRP A 183 10.77 9.52 15.68
CA TRP A 183 10.08 9.92 16.91
C TRP A 183 10.85 9.45 18.15
N ALA A 184 11.29 8.19 18.18
CA ALA A 184 12.15 7.68 19.24
C ALA A 184 13.47 8.46 19.34
N ALA A 185 14.11 8.81 18.21
CA ALA A 185 15.31 9.64 18.19
C ALA A 185 15.07 11.07 18.68
N HIS A 186 13.87 11.61 18.48
CA HIS A 186 13.50 12.93 19.00
C HIS A 186 13.35 12.92 20.54
N ILE A 187 12.82 11.83 21.10
CA ILE A 187 12.62 11.68 22.55
C ILE A 187 13.92 11.30 23.26
N VAL A 188 14.58 10.23 22.81
CA VAL A 188 15.76 9.66 23.46
C VAL A 188 17.04 10.41 23.09
N GLY A 189 17.07 11.05 21.92
CA GLY A 189 18.24 11.71 21.37
C GLY A 189 18.91 10.89 20.27
N SER A 190 19.12 11.50 19.10
CA SER A 190 19.68 10.85 17.91
C SER A 190 21.05 10.20 18.15
N ALA A 191 21.94 10.88 18.88
CA ALA A 191 23.27 10.36 19.20
C ALA A 191 23.18 9.08 20.04
N ILE A 192 22.26 9.06 21.01
CA ILE A 192 22.02 7.91 21.90
C ILE A 192 21.44 6.74 21.11
N ILE A 193 20.45 6.98 20.24
CA ILE A 193 19.91 5.93 19.35
C ILE A 193 21.02 5.29 18.51
N ASP A 194 21.86 6.10 17.86
CA ASP A 194 22.94 5.58 17.02
C ASP A 194 24.00 4.85 17.83
N GLU A 195 24.41 5.40 18.98
CA GLU A 195 25.37 4.76 19.88
C GLU A 195 24.87 3.38 20.32
N ARG A 196 23.60 3.27 20.75
CA ARG A 196 23.02 1.99 21.19
C ARG A 196 22.92 0.96 20.08
N HIS A 197 22.62 1.38 18.85
CA HIS A 197 22.68 0.47 17.70
C HIS A 197 24.10 -0.03 17.41
N LYS A 198 25.12 0.80 17.67
CA LYS A 198 26.55 0.44 17.52
C LYS A 198 27.06 -0.45 18.65
N THR A 199 26.58 -0.26 19.87
CA THR A 199 27.04 -1.01 21.05
C THR A 199 26.23 -2.29 21.30
N MET A 200 25.14 -2.49 20.56
CA MET A 200 24.32 -3.70 20.69
C MET A 200 25.15 -4.97 20.49
N PRO A 201 25.11 -5.95 21.40
CA PRO A 201 25.86 -7.18 21.27
C PRO A 201 25.56 -7.89 19.94
N GLU A 202 26.59 -8.48 19.34
CA GLU A 202 26.40 -9.32 18.16
C GLU A 202 25.62 -10.58 18.55
N TYR A 203 24.56 -10.89 17.79
CA TYR A 203 23.74 -12.08 18.00
C TYR A 203 23.57 -12.83 16.69
N HIS A 204 23.63 -14.17 16.75
CA HIS A 204 23.52 -15.01 15.57
C HIS A 204 22.17 -14.80 14.86
N GLY A 205 22.20 -14.43 13.58
CA GLY A 205 20.99 -14.23 12.78
C GLY A 205 20.35 -12.85 12.91
N MET A 206 20.93 -11.93 13.68
CA MET A 206 20.56 -10.51 13.71
C MET A 206 21.64 -9.64 13.06
N ARG A 207 21.23 -8.57 12.38
CA ARG A 207 22.19 -7.61 11.85
C ARG A 207 22.69 -6.66 12.93
N HIS A 208 24.01 -6.52 13.00
CA HIS A 208 24.66 -5.51 13.83
C HIS A 208 24.90 -4.22 13.02
N PHE A 209 24.54 -3.07 13.60
CA PHE A 209 24.57 -1.75 12.94
C PHE A 209 25.80 -0.93 13.39
N LYS A 210 26.99 -1.34 12.94
CA LYS A 210 28.31 -0.76 13.33
C LYS A 210 28.45 0.76 13.17
N ASN A 211 27.64 1.37 12.30
CA ASN A 211 27.68 2.81 12.00
C ASN A 211 26.42 3.55 12.49
N GLY A 212 25.60 2.91 13.33
CA GLY A 212 24.28 3.41 13.68
C GLY A 212 23.27 3.18 12.56
N VAL A 213 22.08 3.77 12.71
CA VAL A 213 20.96 3.64 11.77
C VAL A 213 20.53 4.98 11.17
N LEU A 214 20.73 6.10 11.87
CA LEU A 214 20.20 7.39 11.43
C LEU A 214 20.96 7.99 10.24
N SER A 215 22.23 7.62 10.06
CA SER A 215 23.06 8.04 8.93
C SER A 215 22.79 7.27 7.62
N VAL A 216 22.00 6.19 7.67
CA VAL A 216 21.74 5.33 6.51
C VAL A 216 20.78 6.03 5.55
N SER A 217 21.30 6.46 4.39
CA SER A 217 20.52 7.14 3.35
C SER A 217 19.72 6.18 2.46
N GLN A 218 20.30 5.01 2.16
CA GLN A 218 19.70 3.98 1.32
C GLN A 218 19.43 2.72 2.13
N TRP A 219 18.15 2.44 2.35
CA TRP A 219 17.70 1.26 3.09
C TRP A 219 17.21 0.17 2.14
N THR A 220 17.72 -1.04 2.33
CA THR A 220 17.10 -2.25 1.78
C THR A 220 15.94 -2.71 2.65
N GLY A 221 14.98 -3.44 2.07
CA GLY A 221 13.89 -4.03 2.84
C GLY A 221 14.35 -5.05 3.88
N ARG A 222 15.54 -5.65 3.71
CA ARG A 222 16.13 -6.52 4.73
C ARG A 222 16.65 -5.70 5.91
N GLU A 223 17.34 -4.60 5.66
CA GLU A 223 17.85 -3.71 6.72
C GLU A 223 16.74 -3.15 7.58
N LEU A 224 15.63 -2.71 6.97
CA LEU A 224 14.48 -2.19 7.72
C LEU A 224 13.93 -3.22 8.70
N LYS A 225 13.80 -4.48 8.26
CA LYS A 225 13.35 -5.59 9.10
C LYS A 225 14.31 -5.88 10.23
N GLU A 226 15.62 -5.83 9.97
CA GLU A 226 16.61 -6.06 11.02
C GLU A 226 16.64 -4.93 12.05
N MET A 227 16.48 -3.67 11.61
CA MET A 227 16.37 -2.53 12.51
C MET A 227 15.13 -2.65 13.41
N ALA A 228 13.98 -3.07 12.85
CA ALA A 228 12.76 -3.29 13.61
C ALA A 228 12.93 -4.31 14.76
N LYS A 229 13.76 -5.35 14.58
CA LYS A 229 14.01 -6.38 15.60
C LYS A 229 14.71 -5.86 16.84
N VAL A 230 15.56 -4.83 16.69
CA VAL A 230 16.41 -4.30 17.77
C VAL A 230 15.95 -2.95 18.30
N LEU A 231 14.89 -2.37 17.72
CA LEU A 231 14.38 -1.06 18.12
C LEU A 231 13.92 -1.00 19.58
N LEU A 232 13.23 -2.03 20.09
CA LEU A 232 12.75 -2.05 21.48
C LEU A 232 13.90 -2.05 22.50
N PRO A 233 14.89 -2.96 22.41
CA PRO A 233 16.08 -2.89 23.28
C PRO A 233 16.78 -1.53 23.23
N VAL A 234 16.84 -0.89 22.05
CA VAL A 234 17.48 0.41 21.89
C VAL A 234 16.79 1.51 22.68
N ILE A 235 15.48 1.42 22.92
CA ILE A 235 14.71 2.44 23.63
C ILE A 235 14.23 1.98 25.01
N ALA A 236 14.79 0.90 25.55
CA ALA A 236 14.23 0.20 26.71
C ALA A 236 14.17 1.02 28.01
N ASP A 237 14.96 2.09 28.12
CA ASP A 237 14.99 3.02 29.26
C ASP A 237 14.25 4.34 28.98
N ALA A 238 13.58 4.47 27.83
CA ALA A 238 12.65 5.55 27.59
C ALA A 238 11.43 5.44 28.53
N GLU A 239 10.62 6.50 28.59
CA GLU A 239 9.36 6.49 29.33
C GLU A 239 8.49 5.30 28.93
N HIS A 240 7.76 4.75 29.89
CA HIS A 240 6.98 3.53 29.72
C HIS A 240 6.00 3.63 28.55
N GLU A 241 5.36 4.79 28.39
CA GLU A 241 4.42 5.13 27.33
C GLU A 241 5.08 5.08 25.94
N VAL A 242 6.33 5.52 25.83
CA VAL A 242 7.10 5.51 24.56
C VAL A 242 7.43 4.08 24.16
N VAL A 243 7.87 3.27 25.13
CA VAL A 243 8.16 1.84 24.91
C VAL A 243 6.88 1.09 24.56
N GLN A 244 5.77 1.39 25.23
CA GLN A 244 4.47 0.78 24.96
C GLN A 244 3.95 1.11 23.56
N ALA A 245 4.01 2.38 23.15
CA ALA A 245 3.61 2.80 21.80
C ALA A 245 4.47 2.12 20.72
N ALA A 246 5.80 2.13 20.89
CA ALA A 246 6.71 1.49 19.96
C ALA A 246 6.49 -0.02 19.86
N ARG A 247 6.28 -0.69 20.99
CA ARG A 247 5.99 -2.13 21.05
C ARG A 247 4.70 -2.45 20.31
N SER A 248 3.65 -1.67 20.55
CA SER A 248 2.34 -1.89 19.94
C SER A 248 2.40 -1.82 18.42
N ILE A 249 3.11 -0.84 17.85
CA ILE A 249 3.33 -0.78 16.40
C ILE A 249 4.17 -1.95 15.88
N LEU A 250 5.19 -2.39 16.63
CA LEU A 250 5.98 -3.55 16.22
C LEU A 250 5.13 -4.82 16.23
N ASP A 251 4.30 -5.04 17.26
CA ASP A 251 3.37 -6.17 17.34
C ASP A 251 2.41 -6.17 16.13
N PHE A 252 1.85 -5.01 15.77
CA PHE A 252 1.04 -4.85 14.55
C PHE A 252 1.83 -5.24 13.30
N VAL A 253 3.06 -4.75 13.14
CA VAL A 253 3.88 -5.04 11.96
C VAL A 253 4.26 -6.52 11.88
N TYR A 254 4.52 -7.18 13.01
CA TYR A 254 4.79 -8.62 13.03
C TYR A 254 3.57 -9.43 12.58
N LEU A 255 2.39 -9.11 13.09
CA LEU A 255 1.14 -9.76 12.67
C LEU A 255 0.83 -9.49 11.20
N ALA A 256 1.04 -8.27 10.70
CA ALA A 256 0.85 -7.92 9.29
C ALA A 256 1.74 -8.73 8.31
N HIS A 257 2.77 -9.42 8.80
CA HIS A 257 3.62 -10.31 7.99
C HIS A 257 3.13 -11.76 7.94
N SER A 258 2.14 -12.13 8.73
CA SER A 258 1.56 -13.47 8.71
C SER A 258 0.99 -13.80 7.33
N SER A 259 1.16 -15.06 6.89
CA SER A 259 0.63 -15.54 5.60
C SER A 259 -0.89 -15.67 5.60
N SER A 260 -1.47 -15.77 6.78
CA SER A 260 -2.89 -15.87 7.07
C SER A 260 -3.09 -15.25 8.45
N LEU A 261 -4.26 -14.65 8.67
CA LEU A 261 -4.64 -14.13 9.97
C LEU A 261 -5.88 -14.89 10.44
N THR A 262 -5.88 -15.25 11.70
CA THR A 262 -7.06 -15.71 12.45
C THR A 262 -7.83 -14.51 12.97
N ASP A 263 -9.10 -14.70 13.34
CA ASP A 263 -9.94 -13.64 13.93
C ASP A 263 -9.28 -13.04 15.18
N HIS A 264 -8.67 -13.89 16.02
CA HIS A 264 -7.91 -13.44 17.20
C HIS A 264 -6.68 -12.59 16.83
N GLU A 265 -5.96 -12.92 15.77
CA GLU A 265 -4.83 -12.10 15.32
C GLU A 265 -5.31 -10.75 14.74
N ILE A 266 -6.47 -10.70 14.10
CA ILE A 266 -7.08 -9.45 13.62
C ILE A 266 -7.46 -8.58 14.82
N GLU A 267 -8.10 -9.13 15.85
CA GLU A 267 -8.40 -8.41 17.10
C GLU A 267 -7.13 -7.91 17.80
N ALA A 268 -6.06 -8.71 17.79
CA ALA A 268 -4.76 -8.31 18.33
C ALA A 268 -4.14 -7.15 17.54
N MET A 269 -4.29 -7.13 16.21
CA MET A 269 -3.87 -6.01 15.37
C MET A 269 -4.66 -4.73 15.71
N ASP A 270 -5.98 -4.83 15.88
CA ASP A 270 -6.80 -3.68 16.27
C ASP A 270 -6.40 -3.15 17.65
N LYS A 271 -6.21 -4.04 18.64
CA LYS A 271 -5.73 -3.65 19.96
C LYS A 271 -4.35 -2.98 19.92
N ALA A 272 -3.45 -3.48 19.09
CA ALA A 272 -2.12 -2.89 18.90
C ALA A 272 -2.20 -1.47 18.32
N LEU A 273 -3.08 -1.23 17.34
CA LEU A 273 -3.32 0.13 16.84
C LEU A 273 -3.93 1.04 17.93
N HIS A 274 -4.94 0.57 18.66
CA HIS A 274 -5.56 1.35 19.74
C HIS A 274 -4.59 1.68 20.88
N THR A 275 -3.62 0.82 21.16
CA THR A 275 -2.62 1.07 22.22
C THR A 275 -1.55 2.06 21.77
N PHE A 276 -1.30 2.16 20.46
CA PHE A 276 -0.35 3.12 19.91
C PHE A 276 -0.91 4.56 19.88
N HIS A 277 -2.21 4.71 19.63
CA HIS A 277 -2.90 6.00 19.53
C HIS A 277 -3.36 6.52 20.89
#